data_AF-A0A968HDM3-F1
#
_entry.id   AF-A0A968HDM3-F1
#
_cell.length_a   1.000
_cell.length_b   1.000
_cell.length_c   1.000
_cell.angle_alpha   90.00
_cell.angle_beta   90.00
_cell.angle_gamma   90.00
#
_symmetry.space_group_name_H-M   'P 1'
#
loop_
_entity.id
_entity.type
_entity.pdbx_description
1 polymer ?
#
loop_
_entity_poly.entity_id
_entity_poly.type
_entity_poly.pdbx_seq_one_letter_code
_entity_poly.pdbx_strand_id
1 'polypeptide(L)'
;RTAREAKRMSLDGFTTSLLVSPYQKFDMIQTIGREAGKRHGIPFHATDFRTGWKTAQRLSRELGLYRQKYCGCIYSERDRYVRKGKT
;
A
#
# COMPACT_ATOMS: atom_id res chain seq x y z
N ARG A 1 3.92 9.68 11.72
CA ARG A 1 4.36 8.96 12.97
C ARG A 1 5.43 7.92 12.64
N THR A 2 5.25 7.08 11.63
CA THR A 2 6.21 6.03 11.22
C THR A 2 7.67 6.50 11.14
N ALA A 3 7.98 7.58 10.42
CA ALA A 3 9.34 8.12 10.33
C ALA A 3 9.95 8.45 11.70
N ARG A 4 9.20 9.11 12.58
CA ARG A 4 9.63 9.44 13.93
C ARG A 4 9.91 8.18 14.76
N GLU A 5 9.02 7.20 14.70
CA GLU A 5 9.21 5.94 15.46
C GLU A 5 10.39 5.14 14.92
N ALA A 6 10.56 5.04 13.61
CA ALA A 6 11.70 4.37 13.00
C ALA A 6 13.02 5.03 13.39
N LYS A 7 13.05 6.37 13.47
CA LYS A 7 14.22 7.11 13.98
C LYS A 7 14.47 6.83 15.47
N ARG A 8 13.42 6.84 16.30
CA ARG A 8 13.52 6.54 17.75
C ARG A 8 14.05 5.13 18.00
N MET A 9 13.71 4.19 17.13
CA MET A 9 14.15 2.80 17.19
C MET A 9 15.51 2.56 16.50
N SER A 10 16.16 3.61 15.99
CA SER A 10 17.44 3.52 15.27
C SER A 10 17.42 2.53 14.09
N LEU A 11 16.31 2.50 13.34
CA LEU A 11 16.20 1.68 12.13
C LEU A 11 16.87 2.37 10.92
N ASP A 12 17.20 1.58 9.90
CA ASP A 12 17.85 2.06 8.67
C ASP A 12 16.94 2.94 7.81
N GLY A 13 15.62 2.75 7.92
CA GLY A 13 14.65 3.44 7.10
C GLY A 13 13.23 3.02 7.39
N PHE A 14 12.30 3.58 6.62
CA PHE A 14 10.89 3.19 6.67
C PHE A 14 10.29 3.19 5.26
N THR A 15 9.17 2.49 5.10
CA THR A 15 8.42 2.43 3.85
C THR A 15 6.92 2.33 4.12
N THR A 16 6.11 2.08 3.08
CA THR A 16 4.67 1.90 3.18
C THR A 16 4.18 0.80 2.25
N SER A 17 3.20 0.03 2.71
CA SER A 17 2.52 -0.98 1.89
C SER A 17 1.71 -0.38 0.74
N LEU A 18 1.43 0.93 0.75
CA LEU A 18 0.71 1.60 -0.33
C LEU A 18 1.44 1.54 -1.69
N LEU A 19 2.76 1.30 -1.69
CA LEU A 19 3.59 1.19 -2.91
C LEU A 19 3.29 -0.08 -3.75
N VAL A 20 2.51 -1.03 -3.22
CA VAL A 20 2.17 -2.28 -3.93
C VAL A 20 1.01 -2.12 -4.92
N SER A 21 0.12 -1.15 -4.69
CA SER A 21 -1.13 -1.04 -5.43
C SER A 21 -0.97 -0.19 -6.70
N PRO A 22 -1.40 -0.69 -7.87
CA PRO A 22 -1.37 0.08 -9.12
C PRO A 22 -2.40 1.23 -9.13
N TYR A 23 -3.35 1.24 -8.19
CA TYR A 23 -4.41 2.25 -8.12
C TYR A 23 -4.03 3.46 -7.26
N GLN A 24 -2.88 3.41 -6.56
CA GLN A 24 -2.41 4.49 -5.69
C GLN A 24 -1.61 5.52 -6.49
N LYS A 25 -1.60 6.77 -6.00
CA LYS A 25 -0.78 7.86 -6.56
C LYS A 25 0.68 7.69 -6.11
N PHE A 26 1.44 6.87 -6.83
CA PHE A 26 2.80 6.50 -6.47
C PHE A 26 3.73 7.70 -6.23
N ASP A 27 3.74 8.67 -7.14
CA ASP A 27 4.62 9.85 -7.05
C ASP A 27 4.28 10.71 -5.83
N MET A 28 2.99 10.89 -5.55
CA MET A 28 2.52 11.60 -4.36
C MET A 28 2.96 10.91 -3.07
N ILE A 29 2.84 9.58 -3.01
CA ILE A 29 3.31 8.78 -1.87
C ILE A 29 4.83 8.94 -1.71
N GLN A 30 5.57 8.90 -2.81
CA GLN A 30 7.03 9.10 -2.81
C GLN A 30 7.41 10.46 -2.23
N THR A 31 6.79 11.53 -2.71
CA THR A 31 7.07 12.90 -2.24
C THR A 31 6.79 13.02 -0.74
N ILE A 32 5.61 12.61 -0.28
CA ILE A 32 5.23 12.69 1.14
C ILE A 32 6.16 11.83 2.02
N GLY A 33 6.51 10.62 1.57
CA GLY A 33 7.41 9.74 2.29
C GLY A 33 8.81 10.35 2.44
N ARG A 34 9.37 10.91 1.36
CA ARG A 34 10.68 11.57 1.38
C ARG A 34 10.67 12.82 2.26
N GLU A 35 9.62 13.63 2.22
CA GLU A 35 9.47 14.80 3.11
C GLU A 35 9.41 14.40 4.59
N ALA A 36 8.63 13.36 4.91
CA ALA A 36 8.57 12.81 6.26
C ALA A 36 9.93 12.28 6.74
N GLY A 37 10.68 11.62 5.84
CA GLY A 37 12.03 11.13 6.12
C GLY A 37 13.02 12.27 6.39
N LYS A 38 13.02 13.30 5.53
CA LYS A 38 13.84 14.52 5.73
C LYS A 38 13.56 15.18 7.07
N ARG A 39 12.28 15.35 7.43
CA ARG A 39 11.88 15.98 8.70
C ARG A 39 12.42 15.26 9.94
N HIS A 40 12.58 13.95 9.87
CA HIS A 40 12.99 13.12 11.01
C HIS A 40 14.41 12.54 10.89
N GLY A 41 15.16 12.89 9.84
CA GLY A 41 16.52 12.41 9.62
C GLY A 41 16.61 10.88 9.47
N ILE A 42 15.66 10.29 8.74
CA ILE A 42 15.63 8.85 8.44
C ILE A 42 15.19 8.60 6.98
N PRO A 43 15.87 7.72 6.21
CA PRO A 43 15.50 7.43 4.83
C PRO A 43 14.09 6.86 4.66
N PHE A 44 13.41 7.31 3.59
CA PHE A 44 12.21 6.66 3.08
C PHE A 44 12.56 5.79 1.87
N HIS A 45 12.28 4.49 1.95
CA HIS A 45 12.54 3.55 0.86
C HIS A 45 11.32 3.44 -0.05
N ALA A 46 11.46 3.96 -1.26
CA ALA A 46 10.41 3.98 -2.26
C ALA A 46 10.68 2.99 -3.40
N THR A 47 10.40 1.72 -3.15
CA THR A 47 10.50 0.67 -4.17
C THR A 47 9.18 0.56 -4.94
N ASP A 48 9.26 0.45 -6.26
CA ASP A 48 8.08 0.17 -7.09
C ASP A 48 7.70 -1.30 -7.02
N PHE A 49 6.77 -1.65 -6.13
CA PHE A 49 6.27 -3.01 -5.96
C PHE A 49 5.11 -3.35 -6.91
N ARG A 50 4.67 -2.42 -7.77
CA ARG A 50 3.51 -2.63 -8.67
C ARG A 50 3.79 -3.71 -9.72
N THR A 51 5.04 -3.94 -10.07
CA THR A 51 5.48 -5.03 -10.97
C THR A 51 5.10 -6.40 -10.40
N GLY A 52 5.17 -6.58 -9.08
CA GLY A 52 4.79 -7.81 -8.37
C GLY A 52 3.29 -7.98 -8.14
N TRP A 53 2.46 -6.97 -8.43
CA TRP A 53 1.04 -6.96 -8.07
C TRP A 53 0.25 -8.15 -8.62
N LYS A 54 0.45 -8.50 -9.91
CA LYS A 54 -0.25 -9.63 -10.53
C LYS A 54 0.16 -10.96 -9.90
N THR A 55 1.45 -11.14 -9.62
CA THR A 55 1.99 -12.33 -8.96
C THR A 55 1.45 -12.45 -7.54
N ALA A 56 1.45 -11.37 -6.75
CA ALA A 56 0.88 -11.34 -5.41
C ALA A 56 -0.61 -11.70 -5.42
N GLN A 57 -1.38 -11.18 -6.37
CA GLN A 57 -2.79 -11.55 -6.51
C GLN A 57 -2.98 -13.03 -6.85
N ARG A 58 -2.17 -13.60 -7.74
CA ARG A 58 -2.21 -15.02 -8.09
C ARG A 58 -1.90 -15.88 -6.86
N LEU A 59 -0.76 -15.64 -6.22
CA LEU A 59 -0.32 -16.36 -5.02
C LEU A 59 -1.35 -16.27 -3.89
N SER A 60 -1.95 -15.10 -3.65
CA SER A 60 -2.98 -14.97 -2.61
C SER A 60 -4.21 -15.86 -2.84
N ARG A 61 -4.56 -16.14 -4.10
CA ARG A 61 -5.67 -17.06 -4.43
C ARG A 61 -5.23 -18.52 -4.25
N GLU A 62 -4.04 -18.86 -4.73
CA GLU A 62 -3.47 -20.20 -4.61
C GLU A 62 -3.29 -20.62 -3.14
N LEU A 63 -2.88 -19.68 -2.30
CA LEU A 63 -2.70 -19.88 -0.85
C LEU A 63 -4.01 -19.79 -0.05
N GLY A 64 -5.16 -19.53 -0.69
CA GLY A 64 -6.44 -19.40 0.01
C GLY A 64 -6.51 -18.22 0.99
N LEU A 65 -5.69 -17.18 0.80
CA LEU A 65 -5.66 -16.04 1.72
C LEU A 65 -6.97 -15.25 1.67
N TYR A 66 -7.41 -14.77 2.83
CA TYR A 66 -8.55 -13.88 2.91
C TYR A 66 -8.29 -12.59 2.10
N ARG A 67 -9.22 -12.26 1.21
CA ARG A 67 -9.17 -11.06 0.36
C ARG A 67 -10.37 -10.18 0.68
N GLN A 68 -10.11 -9.12 1.44
CA GLN A 68 -11.13 -8.18 1.90
C GLN A 68 -11.87 -7.53 0.73
N LYS A 69 -13.17 -7.82 0.61
CA LYS A 69 -14.07 -7.19 -0.37
C LYS A 69 -14.81 -5.97 0.20
N TYR A 70 -14.89 -5.85 1.53
CA TYR A 70 -15.55 -4.76 2.24
C TYR A 70 -14.53 -3.99 3.07
N CYS A 71 -14.31 -2.71 2.81
CA CYS A 71 -13.40 -1.88 3.61
C CYS A 71 -14.09 -1.09 4.73
N GLY A 72 -15.41 -1.24 4.91
CA GLY A 72 -16.17 -0.48 5.92
C GLY A 72 -16.93 0.73 5.37
N CYS A 73 -16.83 1.03 4.07
CA CYS A 73 -17.51 2.18 3.46
C CYS A 73 -18.66 1.76 2.53
N ILE A 74 -19.65 2.64 2.37
CA ILE A 74 -20.83 2.44 1.52
C ILE A 74 -20.49 2.06 0.08
N TYR A 75 -19.36 2.55 -0.45
CA TYR A 75 -18.89 2.20 -1.79
C TYR A 75 -18.49 0.73 -1.88
N SER A 76 -17.70 0.23 -0.94
CA SER A 76 -17.30 -1.17 -0.90
C SER A 76 -18.48 -2.10 -0.59
N GLU A 77 -19.48 -1.62 0.14
CA GLU A 77 -20.73 -2.38 0.36
C GLU A 77 -21.51 -2.52 -0.94
N ARG A 78 -21.75 -1.40 -1.64
CA ARG A 78 -22.39 -1.41 -2.96
C ARG A 78 -21.64 -2.32 -3.93
N ASP A 79 -20.32 -2.22 -4.01
CA ASP A 79 -19.50 -3.00 -4.94
C ASP A 79 -19.51 -4.51 -4.66
N ARG A 80 -19.88 -4.95 -3.44
CA ARG A 80 -20.06 -6.38 -3.10
C ARG A 80 -21.33 -6.98 -3.69
N TYR A 81 -22.41 -6.22 -3.69
CA TYR A 81 -23.73 -6.69 -4.13
C TYR A 81 -24.02 -6.34 -5.59
N VAL A 82 -23.51 -5.21 -6.06
CA VAL A 82 -23.64 -4.80 -7.47
C VAL A 82 -22.58 -5.53 -8.28
N ARG A 83 -22.99 -6.68 -8.83
CA ARG A 83 -22.19 -7.43 -9.80
C ARG A 83 -22.02 -6.57 -11.05
N LYS A 84 -20.85 -5.96 -11.23
CA LYS A 84 -20.50 -5.33 -12.51
C LYS A 84 -20.56 -6.45 -13.57
N GLY A 85 -21.52 -6.35 -14.49
CA GLY A 85 -21.55 -7.18 -15.68
C GLY A 85 -20.18 -7.13 -16.35
N LYS A 86 -19.68 -8.27 -16.82
CA LYS A 86 -18.49 -8.29 -17.67
C LYS A 86 -18.87 -7.55 -18.97
N THR A 87 -18.55 -6.27 -19.06
CA THR A 87 -18.31 -5.62 -20.37
C THR A 87 -16.96 -6.05 -20.89
#